data_AF-A0AAP8GHB9-F1
#
_entry.id   AF-A0AAP8GHB9-F1
#
_cell.length_a   1.000
_cell.length_b   1.000
_cell.length_c   1.000
_cell.angle_alpha   90.00
_cell.angle_beta   90.00
_cell.angle_gamma   90.00
#
_symmetry.space_group_name_H-M   'P 1'
#
loop_
_entity.id
_entity.type
_entity.pdbx_description
1 polymer ?
#
loop_
_entity_poly.entity_id
_entity_poly.type
_entity_poly.pdbx_seq_one_letter_code
_entity_poly.pdbx_strand_id
1 'polypeptide(L)'
;MIFNNIYSAVIICLFIAFIGIVISFYIDYRKNYRQVNQIYAILTNQQLLKKEDYQTWQNLGFWGFGFLTTILSRVLQGKRVRLTECRWLEPQSCNKIFSDFDLSWVKSYRRKILIATVIFLLLLILSSINSV
;
A
#
# COMPACT_ATOMS: atom_id res chain seq x y z
N MET A 1 -7.51 -29.85 -26.03
CA MET A 1 -8.69 -29.60 -25.17
C MET A 1 -8.33 -29.57 -23.68
N ILE A 2 -7.67 -30.61 -23.14
CA ILE A 2 -7.24 -30.65 -21.72
C ILE A 2 -6.31 -29.49 -21.34
N PHE A 3 -5.34 -29.14 -22.19
CA PHE A 3 -4.40 -28.02 -21.94
C PHE A 3 -5.11 -26.66 -21.83
N ASN A 4 -6.13 -26.41 -22.68
CA ASN A 4 -6.97 -25.21 -22.57
C ASN A 4 -7.77 -25.19 -21.26
N ASN A 5 -8.32 -26.33 -20.84
CA ASN A 5 -9.09 -26.41 -19.60
C ASN A 5 -8.20 -26.15 -18.37
N ILE A 6 -6.98 -26.68 -18.35
CA ILE A 6 -6.00 -26.43 -17.28
C ILE A 6 -5.58 -24.96 -17.27
N TYR A 7 -5.30 -24.38 -18.44
CA TYR A 7 -4.94 -22.96 -18.58
C TYR A 7 -6.02 -22.03 -18.03
N SER A 8 -7.27 -22.24 -18.45
CA SER A 8 -8.43 -21.48 -17.96
C SER A 8 -8.63 -21.66 -16.45
N ALA A 9 -8.46 -22.88 -15.92
CA ALA A 9 -8.55 -23.13 -14.48
C ALA A 9 -7.49 -22.34 -13.68
N VAL A 10 -6.24 -22.27 -14.17
CA VAL A 10 -5.17 -21.50 -13.54
C VAL A 10 -5.50 -20.01 -13.51
N ILE A 11 -5.98 -19.43 -14.62
CA ILE A 11 -6.38 -18.02 -14.67
C ILE A 11 -7.52 -17.74 -13.68
N ILE A 12 -8.54 -18.59 -13.64
CA ILE A 12 -9.67 -18.43 -12.70
C ILE A 12 -9.17 -18.48 -11.24
N CYS A 13 -8.30 -19.45 -10.90
CA CYS A 13 -7.72 -19.55 -9.56
C CYS A 13 -6.91 -18.29 -9.18
N LEU A 14 -6.06 -17.79 -10.09
CA LEU A 14 -5.29 -16.57 -9.87
C LEU A 14 -6.21 -15.34 -9.71
N PHE A 15 -7.29 -15.27 -10.48
CA PHE A 15 -8.26 -14.19 -10.39
C PHE A 15 -9.01 -14.20 -9.05
N ILE A 16 -9.46 -15.36 -8.59
CA ILE A 16 -10.08 -15.52 -7.26
C ILE A 16 -9.09 -15.12 -6.15
N ALA A 17 -7.84 -15.56 -6.24
CA ALA A 17 -6.79 -15.17 -5.30
C ALA A 17 -6.57 -13.65 -5.29
N PHE A 18 -6.55 -13.01 -6.48
CA PHE A 18 -6.42 -11.57 -6.60
C PHE A 18 -7.59 -10.82 -5.94
N ILE A 19 -8.83 -11.25 -6.15
CA ILE A 19 -10.01 -10.69 -5.46
C ILE A 19 -9.87 -10.83 -3.95
N GLY A 20 -9.45 -12.00 -3.45
CA GLY A 20 -9.22 -12.22 -2.02
C GLY A 20 -8.20 -11.24 -1.43
N ILE A 21 -7.12 -10.93 -2.18
CA ILE A 21 -6.13 -9.94 -1.77
C ILE A 21 -6.73 -8.52 -1.75
N VAL A 22 -7.52 -8.13 -2.76
CA VAL A 22 -8.21 -6.83 -2.80
C VAL A 22 -9.15 -6.66 -1.61
N ILE A 23 -9.92 -7.69 -1.27
CA ILE A 23 -10.77 -7.69 -0.07
C ILE A 23 -9.91 -7.53 1.19
N SER A 24 -8.77 -8.21 1.27
CA SER A 24 -7.86 -8.07 2.41
C SER A 24 -7.31 -6.64 2.56
N PHE A 25 -7.02 -5.94 1.46
CA PHE A 25 -6.63 -4.52 1.51
C PHE A 25 -7.77 -3.66 2.03
N TYR A 26 -9.00 -3.93 1.62
CA TYR A 26 -10.15 -3.18 2.13
C TYR A 26 -10.35 -3.39 3.63
N ILE A 27 -10.14 -4.61 4.13
CA ILE A 27 -10.16 -4.89 5.57
C ILE A 27 -9.06 -4.11 6.29
N ASP A 28 -7.83 -4.10 5.77
CA ASP A 28 -6.71 -3.34 6.35
C ASP A 28 -7.02 -1.83 6.37
N TYR A 29 -7.60 -1.31 5.29
CA TYR A 29 -8.07 0.08 5.22
C TYR A 29 -9.09 0.36 6.33
N ARG A 30 -10.15 -0.45 6.44
CA ARG A 30 -11.20 -0.22 7.45
C ARG A 30 -10.68 -0.28 8.88
N LYS A 31 -9.69 -1.14 9.15
CA LYS A 31 -9.07 -1.29 10.47
C LYS A 31 -8.13 -0.13 10.80
N ASN A 32 -7.26 0.24 9.87
CA ASN A 32 -6.10 1.08 10.18
C ASN A 32 -6.20 2.51 9.64
N TYR A 33 -7.21 2.85 8.84
CA TYR A 33 -7.36 4.20 8.24
C TYR A 33 -7.33 5.33 9.28
N ARG A 34 -8.01 5.14 10.42
CA ARG A 34 -8.00 6.13 11.51
C ARG A 34 -6.61 6.33 12.09
N GLN A 35 -5.89 5.24 12.36
CA GLN A 35 -4.52 5.27 12.90
C GLN A 35 -3.57 5.99 11.94
N VAL A 36 -3.62 5.65 10.64
CA VAL A 36 -2.80 6.32 9.61
C VAL A 36 -3.11 7.82 9.59
N ASN A 37 -4.38 8.22 9.53
CA ASN A 37 -4.74 9.64 9.53
C ASN A 37 -4.29 10.38 10.79
N GLN A 38 -4.35 9.73 11.96
CA GLN A 38 -3.85 10.31 13.21
C GLN A 38 -2.34 10.54 13.15
N ILE A 39 -1.56 9.58 12.64
CA ILE A 39 -0.11 9.73 12.47
C ILE A 39 0.19 10.92 11.55
N TYR A 40 -0.48 11.02 10.41
CA TYR A 40 -0.28 12.14 9.48
C TYR A 40 -0.69 13.49 10.08
N ALA A 41 -1.74 13.52 10.90
CA ALA A 41 -2.14 14.73 11.64
C ALA A 41 -1.07 15.14 12.67
N ILE A 42 -0.51 14.19 13.43
CA ILE A 42 0.58 14.47 14.39
C ILE A 42 1.83 14.97 13.66
N LEU A 43 2.22 14.33 12.56
CA LEU A 43 3.34 14.77 11.73
C LEU A 43 3.14 16.20 11.22
N THR A 44 1.91 16.57 10.87
CA THR A 44 1.57 17.94 10.44
C THR A 44 1.64 18.93 11.61
N ASN A 45 1.11 18.56 12.77
CA ASN A 45 1.15 19.40 13.97
C ASN A 45 2.58 19.67 14.45
N GLN A 46 3.48 18.70 14.27
CA GLN A 46 4.92 18.84 14.56
C GLN A 46 5.72 19.51 13.43
N GLN A 47 5.05 20.04 12.40
CA GLN A 47 5.67 20.71 11.24
C GLN A 47 6.63 19.82 10.42
N LEU A 48 6.58 18.49 10.63
CA LEU A 48 7.34 17.52 9.83
C LEU A 48 6.70 17.31 8.45
N LEU A 49 5.38 17.49 8.36
CA LEU A 49 4.60 17.51 7.14
C LEU A 49 3.82 18.82 7.04
N LYS A 50 3.50 19.21 5.81
CA LYS A 50 2.40 20.15 5.54
C LYS A 50 1.19 19.35 5.05
N LYS A 51 0.00 19.88 5.29
CA LYS A 51 -1.26 19.26 4.85
C LYS A 51 -1.27 18.98 3.34
N GLU A 52 -0.75 19.92 2.55
CA GLU A 52 -0.60 19.81 1.10
C GLU A 52 0.22 18.59 0.63
N ASP A 53 1.15 18.09 1.44
CA ASP A 53 2.03 16.97 1.08
C ASP A 53 1.26 15.64 0.93
N TYR A 54 0.11 15.51 1.60
CA TYR A 54 -0.61 14.24 1.67
C TYR A 54 -2.13 14.35 1.51
N GLN A 55 -2.70 15.55 1.53
CA GLN A 55 -4.15 15.78 1.45
C GLN A 55 -4.79 15.17 0.21
N THR A 56 -4.12 15.24 -0.95
CA THR A 56 -4.61 14.59 -2.18
C THR A 56 -4.81 13.10 -1.96
N TRP A 57 -3.84 12.42 -1.35
CA TRP A 57 -3.94 11.00 -1.03
C TRP A 57 -4.99 10.74 0.04
N GLN A 58 -5.10 11.59 1.05
CA GLN A 58 -6.14 11.44 2.08
C GLN A 58 -7.55 11.49 1.47
N ASN A 59 -7.79 12.40 0.53
CA ASN A 59 -9.09 12.58 -0.13
C ASN A 59 -9.48 11.40 -1.04
N LEU A 60 -8.51 10.61 -1.51
CA LEU A 60 -8.76 9.42 -2.34
C LEU A 60 -9.27 8.21 -1.53
N GLY A 61 -9.38 8.33 -0.20
CA GLY A 61 -9.91 7.27 0.66
C GLY A 61 -9.12 5.97 0.54
N PHE A 62 -9.79 4.89 0.15
CA PHE A 62 -9.19 3.56 0.02
C PHE A 62 -7.95 3.55 -0.89
N TRP A 63 -8.02 4.20 -2.05
CA TRP A 63 -6.91 4.22 -3.01
C TRP A 63 -5.70 4.98 -2.47
N GLY A 64 -5.94 6.09 -1.78
CA GLY A 64 -4.86 6.88 -1.19
C GLY A 64 -4.29 6.30 0.09
N PHE A 65 -5.06 5.50 0.84
CA PHE A 65 -4.56 4.78 2.01
C PHE A 65 -3.36 3.88 1.66
N GLY A 66 -3.38 3.21 0.51
CA GLY A 66 -2.24 2.42 0.05
C GLY A 66 -0.97 3.25 -0.13
N PHE A 67 -1.10 4.47 -0.65
CA PHE A 67 0.01 5.39 -0.83
C PHE A 67 0.55 5.92 0.51
N LEU A 68 -0.34 6.37 1.39
CA LEU A 68 0.02 6.83 2.74
C LEU A 68 0.74 5.72 3.53
N THR A 69 0.21 4.50 3.48
CA THR A 69 0.84 3.35 4.15
C THR A 69 2.20 3.01 3.53
N THR A 70 2.40 3.24 2.23
CA THR A 70 3.68 3.03 1.57
C THR A 70 4.73 4.05 2.00
N ILE A 71 4.35 5.32 2.13
CA ILE A 71 5.22 6.36 2.72
C ILE A 71 5.59 5.95 4.14
N LEU A 72 4.59 5.64 4.97
CA LEU A 72 4.80 5.20 6.35
C LEU A 72 5.76 4.00 6.42
N SER A 73 5.58 2.99 5.55
CA SER A 73 6.47 1.84 5.44
C SER A 73 7.92 2.22 5.10
N ARG A 74 8.14 3.23 4.25
CA ARG A 74 9.49 3.69 3.91
C ARG A 74 10.15 4.38 5.10
N VAL A 75 9.43 5.28 5.77
CA VAL A 75 9.97 6.00 6.93
C VAL A 75 10.29 5.02 8.07
N LEU A 76 9.40 4.05 8.34
CA LEU A 76 9.65 2.97 9.32
C LEU A 76 10.88 2.10 9.00
N GLN A 77 11.29 2.05 7.73
CA GLN A 77 12.52 1.34 7.32
C GLN A 77 13.77 2.21 7.42
N GLY A 78 13.68 3.38 8.04
CA GLY A 78 14.79 4.33 8.11
C GLY A 78 15.10 4.99 6.77
N LYS A 79 14.15 5.00 5.82
CA LYS A 79 14.33 5.64 4.52
C LYS A 79 13.71 7.03 4.51
N ARG A 80 14.51 8.03 4.12
CA ARG A 80 14.00 9.37 3.82
C ARG A 80 12.99 9.35 2.69
N VAL A 81 11.91 10.11 2.82
CA VAL A 81 10.87 10.23 1.79
C VAL A 81 10.85 11.66 1.26
N ARG A 82 10.99 11.83 -0.05
CA ARG A 82 10.92 13.15 -0.70
C ARG A 82 9.47 13.65 -0.66
N LEU A 83 9.27 14.85 -0.13
CA LEU A 83 7.96 15.53 -0.08
C LEU A 83 7.84 16.53 -1.24
N THR A 84 8.85 17.38 -1.39
CA THR A 84 8.99 18.35 -2.50
C THR A 84 10.43 18.37 -2.98
N GLU A 85 10.77 19.23 -3.95
CA GLU A 85 12.11 19.23 -4.53
C GLU A 85 13.23 19.42 -3.51
N CYS A 86 13.00 20.26 -2.50
CA CYS A 86 13.95 20.63 -1.47
C CYS A 86 13.64 20.07 -0.08
N ARG A 87 12.53 19.34 0.10
CA ARG A 87 12.07 18.89 1.43
C ARG A 87 11.92 17.38 1.51
N TRP A 88 12.46 16.84 2.60
CA TRP A 88 12.48 15.42 2.90
C TRP A 88 11.86 15.17 4.27
N LEU A 89 11.11 14.08 4.36
CA LEU A 89 10.66 13.53 5.62
C LEU A 89 11.76 12.60 6.15
N GLU A 90 12.44 13.07 7.19
CA GLU A 90 13.54 12.34 7.82
C GLU A 90 12.99 11.31 8.83
N PRO A 91 13.45 10.04 8.76
CA PRO A 91 12.91 8.97 9.59
C PRO A 91 13.23 9.15 11.08
N GLN A 92 14.38 9.75 11.39
CA GLN A 92 14.82 10.00 12.77
C GLN A 92 13.83 10.91 13.51
N SER A 93 13.30 11.92 12.82
CA SER A 93 12.30 12.85 13.37
C SER A 93 10.94 12.18 13.62
N CYS A 94 10.66 11.06 12.95
CA CYS A 94 9.39 10.34 13.07
C CYS A 94 9.43 9.18 14.10
N ASN A 95 10.61 8.68 14.46
CA ASN A 95 10.75 7.50 15.32
C ASN A 95 10.00 7.62 16.65
N LYS A 96 10.06 8.79 17.29
CA LYS A 96 9.37 9.05 18.57
C LYS A 96 7.85 9.03 18.42
N ILE A 97 7.32 9.47 17.28
CA ILE A 97 5.88 9.43 17.02
C ILE A 97 5.47 7.98 16.76
N PHE A 98 6.24 7.27 15.95
CA PHE A 98 5.91 5.89 15.56
C PHE A 98 5.99 4.89 16.71
N SER A 99 6.79 5.15 17.75
CA SER A 99 6.84 4.31 18.94
C SER A 99 5.52 4.27 19.72
N ASP A 100 4.64 5.26 19.52
CA ASP A 100 3.34 5.33 20.21
C ASP A 100 2.24 4.51 19.51
N PHE A 101 2.57 3.88 18.36
CA PHE A 101 1.60 3.14 17.54
C PHE A 101 2.04 1.70 17.30
N ASP A 102 1.08 0.76 17.34
CA ASP A 102 1.30 -0.57 16.77
C ASP A 102 1.26 -0.50 15.24
N LEU A 103 2.46 -0.52 14.64
CA LEU A 103 2.68 -0.46 13.19
C LEU A 103 3.20 -1.77 12.62
N SER A 104 3.11 -2.87 13.37
CA SER A 104 3.53 -4.21 12.94
C SER A 104 2.83 -4.65 11.63
N TRP A 105 1.57 -4.23 11.45
CA TRP A 105 0.76 -4.52 10.27
C TRP A 105 1.28 -3.88 8.98
N VAL A 106 2.03 -2.77 9.04
CA VAL A 106 2.53 -2.03 7.87
C VAL A 106 3.48 -2.89 7.03
N LYS A 107 4.30 -3.71 7.70
CA LYS A 107 5.21 -4.66 7.02
C LYS A 107 4.43 -5.74 6.27
N SER A 108 3.35 -6.24 6.88
CA SER A 108 2.45 -7.21 6.26
C SER A 108 1.72 -6.59 5.06
N TYR A 109 1.19 -5.38 5.22
CA TYR A 109 0.52 -4.62 4.15
C TYR A 109 1.42 -4.44 2.94
N ARG A 110 2.69 -4.03 3.14
CA ARG A 110 3.65 -3.91 2.04
C ARG A 110 3.93 -5.24 1.34
N ARG A 111 4.03 -6.34 2.09
CA ARG A 111 4.20 -7.68 1.50
C ARG A 111 2.99 -8.04 0.64
N LYS A 112 1.77 -7.74 1.10
CA LYS A 112 0.55 -7.92 0.31
C LYS A 112 0.59 -7.13 -0.98
N ILE A 113 1.04 -5.86 -0.97
CA ILE A 113 1.21 -5.06 -2.20
C ILE A 113 2.11 -5.81 -3.20
N LEU A 114 3.27 -6.27 -2.76
CA LEU A 114 4.21 -6.97 -3.63
C LEU A 114 3.60 -8.25 -4.24
N ILE A 115 2.92 -9.06 -3.41
CA ILE A 115 2.23 -10.27 -3.87
C ILE A 115 1.12 -9.92 -4.87
N ALA A 116 0.31 -8.90 -4.56
CA ALA A 116 -0.76 -8.42 -5.44
C ALA A 116 -0.21 -7.97 -6.80
N THR A 117 0.90 -7.21 -6.81
CA THR A 117 1.57 -6.76 -8.03
C THR A 117 2.06 -7.95 -8.85
N VAL A 118 2.69 -8.95 -8.24
CA VAL A 118 3.16 -10.16 -8.94
C VAL A 118 1.99 -10.92 -9.56
N ILE A 119 0.92 -11.18 -8.80
CA ILE A 119 -0.26 -11.89 -9.31
C ILE A 119 -0.93 -11.10 -10.43
N PHE A 120 -1.05 -9.77 -10.29
CA PHE A 120 -1.62 -8.92 -11.32
C PHE A 120 -0.80 -8.95 -12.62
N LEU A 121 0.53 -8.88 -12.53
CA LEU A 121 1.41 -8.99 -13.70
C LEU A 121 1.30 -10.36 -14.37
N LEU A 122 1.23 -11.45 -13.59
CA LEU A 122 1.00 -12.79 -14.13
C LEU A 122 -0.34 -12.89 -14.85
N LEU A 123 -1.42 -12.33 -14.28
CA LEU A 123 -2.73 -12.27 -14.92
C LEU A 123 -2.69 -11.47 -16.23
N LEU A 124 -1.99 -10.34 -16.28
CA LEU A 124 -1.82 -9.55 -17.51
C LEU A 124 -1.09 -10.34 -18.59
N ILE A 125 0.03 -10.97 -18.25
CA ILE A 125 0.83 -11.78 -19.19
C ILE A 125 -0.01 -12.93 -19.74
N LEU A 126 -0.66 -13.70 -18.87
CA LEU A 126 -1.52 -14.82 -19.27
C LEU A 126 -2.72 -14.33 -20.10
N SER A 127 -3.30 -13.18 -19.77
CA SER A 127 -4.38 -12.61 -20.59
C SER A 127 -3.91 -12.18 -21.98
N SER A 128 -2.69 -11.67 -22.11
CA SER A 128 -2.14 -11.21 -23.39
C SER A 128 -1.67 -12.34 -24.32
N ILE A 129 -1.23 -13.47 -23.77
CA ILE A 129 -0.78 -14.63 -24.57
C ILE A 129 -1.97 -15.31 -25.25
N ASN A 130 -3.17 -15.20 -24.69
CA ASN A 130 -4.38 -15.83 -25.24
C ASN A 130 -5.10 -14.95 -26.29
N SER A 131 -4.58 -13.75 -26.59
CA SER A 131 -5.13 -12.81 -27.58
C SER A 131 -4.31 -12.73 -28.88
N VAL A 132 -3.29 -13.59 -29.05
CA VAL A 132 -2.50 -13.78 -30.28
C VAL A 132 -2.75 -15.19 -30.79
#